data_AF-A0AAV8W4Q6-F1
#
_entry.id   AF-A0AAV8W4Q6-F1
#
_cell.length_a   1.000
_cell.length_b   1.000
_cell.length_c   1.000
_cell.angle_alpha   90.00
_cell.angle_beta   90.00
_cell.angle_gamma   90.00
#
_symmetry.space_group_name_H-M   'P 1'
#
loop_
_entity.id
_entity.type
_entity.pdbx_description
1 polymer ?
#
loop_
_entity_poly.entity_id
_entity_poly.type
_entity_poly.pdbx_seq_one_letter_code
_entity_poly.pdbx_strand_id
1 'polypeptide(L)'
;MVEKLPEDFNMVEIMGKVEERTPYVTVAFQECERMNYLTGEIKRSLKELELGIKGELTITSDMEDLENAIFLDQVPPVWAQRAYPSLLGLTAWFVDLLLRIRELETWSTDFVRRHQKKNQSTEIIKWPNI
;
A
#
# COMPACT_ATOMS: atom_id res chain seq x y z
N MET A 1 2.88 1.70 -15.57
CA MET A 1 2.19 1.54 -14.26
C MET A 1 3.14 1.05 -13.19
N VAL A 2 3.89 -0.05 -13.42
CA VAL A 2 4.84 -0.61 -12.45
C VAL A 2 5.83 0.43 -11.89
N GLU A 3 6.45 1.24 -12.75
CA GLU A 3 7.41 2.28 -12.34
C GLU A 3 6.82 3.38 -11.43
N LYS A 4 5.49 3.53 -11.42
CA LYS A 4 4.80 4.52 -10.59
C LYS A 4 4.38 3.95 -9.22
N LEU A 5 4.46 2.63 -9.04
CA LEU A 5 4.11 2.01 -7.77
C LEU A 5 5.21 2.31 -6.74
N PRO A 6 4.84 2.71 -5.52
CA PRO A 6 5.80 2.92 -4.45
C PRO A 6 6.41 1.60 -3.96
N GLU A 7 7.43 1.75 -3.12
CA GLU A 7 7.99 0.64 -2.36
C GLU A 7 6.99 0.10 -1.34
N ASP A 8 7.18 -1.16 -0.98
CA ASP A 8 6.29 -1.82 -0.04
C ASP A 8 6.49 -1.26 1.39
N PHE A 9 5.42 -1.20 2.16
CA PHE A 9 5.47 -0.83 3.56
C PHE A 9 6.32 -1.82 4.36
N ASN A 10 7.36 -1.33 5.04
CA ASN A 10 8.14 -2.14 5.97
C ASN A 10 7.35 -2.35 7.27
N MET A 11 6.54 -3.41 7.30
CA MET A 11 5.64 -3.69 8.43
C MET A 11 6.40 -3.91 9.75
N VAL A 12 7.59 -4.52 9.71
CA VAL A 12 8.41 -4.73 10.90
C VAL A 12 8.80 -3.38 11.52
N GLU A 13 9.26 -2.45 10.69
CA GLU A 13 9.64 -1.11 11.12
C GLU A 13 8.43 -0.30 11.61
N ILE A 14 7.34 -0.30 10.85
CA ILE A 14 6.13 0.47 11.20
C ILE A 14 5.53 -0.04 12.52
N MET A 15 5.40 -1.36 12.69
CA MET A 15 4.84 -1.95 13.92
C MET A 15 5.78 -1.79 15.12
N GLY A 16 7.10 -1.82 14.89
CA GLY A 16 8.09 -1.61 15.95
C GLY A 16 8.13 -0.18 16.51
N LYS A 17 7.66 0.80 15.74
CA LYS A 17 7.61 2.22 16.15
C LYS A 17 6.33 2.61 16.89
N VAL A 18 5.35 1.72 17.03
CA VAL A 18 4.07 2.03 17.68
C VAL A 18 3.97 1.38 19.06
N GLU A 19 3.92 2.20 20.11
CA GLU A 19 3.79 1.74 21.50
C GLU A 19 2.37 1.29 21.86
N GLU A 20 1.35 2.01 21.39
CA GLU A 20 -0.05 1.71 21.72
C GLU A 20 -0.83 1.24 20.48
N ARG A 21 -1.24 -0.02 20.49
CA ARG A 21 -2.10 -0.59 19.45
C ARG A 21 -3.57 -0.30 19.74
N THR A 22 -4.01 0.87 19.28
CA THR A 22 -5.43 1.20 19.23
C THR A 22 -6.13 0.46 18.06
N PRO A 23 -7.46 0.35 18.06
CA PRO A 23 -8.20 -0.21 16.92
C PRO A 23 -7.87 0.51 15.59
N TYR A 24 -7.72 1.84 15.61
CA TYR A 24 -7.36 2.63 14.42
C TYR A 24 -5.97 2.28 13.86
N VAL A 25 -4.98 2.10 14.74
CA VAL A 25 -3.63 1.67 14.36
C VAL A 25 -3.67 0.27 13.74
N THR A 26 -4.46 -0.63 14.33
CA THR A 26 -4.58 -2.02 13.85
C THR A 26 -5.17 -2.06 12.44
N VAL A 27 -6.21 -1.28 12.18
CA VAL A 27 -6.79 -1.13 10.83
C VAL A 27 -5.77 -0.54 9.86
N ALA A 28 -5.02 0.49 10.26
CA ALA A 28 -3.98 1.07 9.41
C ALA A 28 -2.91 0.04 9.02
N PHE A 29 -2.48 -0.83 9.94
CA PHE A 29 -1.53 -1.90 9.62
C PHE A 29 -2.11 -2.91 8.62
N GLN A 30 -3.35 -3.34 8.82
CA GLN A 30 -4.03 -4.24 7.89
C GLN A 30 -4.16 -3.63 6.50
N GLU A 31 -4.43 -2.33 6.43
CA GLU A 31 -4.49 -1.62 5.15
C GLU A 31 -3.12 -1.50 4.49
N CYS A 32 -2.04 -1.26 5.24
CA CYS A 32 -0.67 -1.31 4.71
C CYS A 32 -0.33 -2.70 4.14
N GLU A 33 -0.65 -3.77 4.88
CA GLU A 33 -0.46 -5.15 4.40
C GLU A 33 -1.28 -5.45 3.13
N ARG A 34 -2.54 -4.98 3.11
CA ARG A 34 -3.40 -5.13 1.93
C ARG A 34 -2.85 -4.37 0.73
N MET A 35 -2.33 -3.16 0.92
CA MET A 35 -1.66 -2.40 -0.14
C MET A 35 -0.43 -3.14 -0.66
N ASN A 36 0.43 -3.66 0.22
CA ASN A 36 1.61 -4.44 -0.19
C ASN A 36 1.23 -5.66 -1.04
N TYR A 37 0.22 -6.41 -0.61
CA TYR A 37 -0.25 -7.55 -1.39
C TYR A 37 -0.75 -7.10 -2.77
N LEU A 38 -1.58 -6.05 -2.81
CA LEU A 38 -2.16 -5.54 -4.05
C LEU A 38 -1.09 -5.00 -5.01
N THR A 39 -0.14 -4.20 -4.52
CA THR A 39 0.96 -3.68 -5.35
C THR A 39 1.89 -4.80 -5.81
N GLY A 40 2.18 -5.78 -4.95
CA GLY A 40 2.94 -6.97 -5.30
C GLY A 40 2.26 -7.80 -6.39
N GLU A 41 0.94 -8.00 -6.29
CA GLU A 41 0.11 -8.68 -7.29
C GLU A 41 0.17 -7.95 -8.64
N ILE A 42 -0.01 -6.62 -8.64
CA ILE A 42 0.08 -5.79 -9.85
C ILE A 42 1.48 -5.89 -10.48
N LYS A 43 2.55 -5.77 -9.68
CA LYS A 43 3.94 -5.87 -10.14
C LYS A 43 4.18 -7.24 -10.79
N ARG A 44 3.79 -8.33 -10.11
CA ARG A 44 3.97 -9.70 -10.58
C ARG A 44 3.20 -9.96 -11.88
N SER A 45 1.90 -9.70 -11.90
CA SER A 45 1.04 -10.05 -13.03
C SER A 45 1.40 -9.26 -14.29
N LEU A 46 1.76 -7.97 -14.15
CA LEU A 46 2.26 -7.17 -15.27
C LEU A 46 3.62 -7.65 -15.77
N LYS A 47 4.50 -8.12 -14.88
CA LYS A 47 5.80 -8.67 -15.28
C LYS A 47 5.65 -9.98 -16.05
N GLU A 48 4.78 -10.87 -15.57
CA GLU A 48 4.46 -12.13 -16.23
C GLU A 48 3.86 -11.89 -17.62
N LEU A 49 2.92 -10.95 -17.74
CA LEU A 49 2.36 -10.54 -19.03
C LEU A 49 3.45 -10.00 -19.98
N GLU A 50 4.35 -9.14 -19.50
CA GLU A 50 5.48 -8.63 -20.30
C GLU A 50 6.36 -9.76 -20.84
N LEU A 51 6.69 -10.75 -20.00
CA LEU A 51 7.49 -11.91 -20.40
C LEU A 51 6.72 -12.81 -21.38
N GLY A 52 5.41 -12.97 -21.19
CA GLY A 52 4.54 -13.70 -22.11
C GLY A 52 4.53 -13.07 -23.51
N ILE A 53 4.40 -11.74 -23.59
CA ILE A 53 4.43 -10.98 -24.85
C ILE A 53 5.78 -11.11 -25.56
N LYS A 54 6.88 -11.21 -24.80
CA LYS A 54 8.23 -11.45 -25.35
C LYS A 54 8.46 -12.90 -25.79
N GLY A 55 7.53 -13.81 -25.49
CA GLY A 55 7.67 -15.24 -25.74
C GLY A 55 8.61 -15.95 -24.77
N GLU A 56 8.97 -15.30 -23.65
CA GLU A 56 9.80 -15.88 -22.58
C GLU A 56 8.98 -16.76 -21.62
N LEU A 57 7.66 -16.50 -21.54
CA LEU A 57 6.69 -17.35 -20.85
C LEU A 57 5.59 -17.79 -21.81
N THR A 58 5.00 -18.96 -21.55
CA THR A 58 3.77 -19.37 -22.22
C THR A 58 2.61 -18.51 -21.73
N ILE A 59 1.89 -17.87 -22.66
CA ILE A 59 0.68 -17.12 -22.36
C ILE A 59 -0.37 -18.03 -21.73
N THR A 60 -1.00 -17.54 -20.67
CA THR A 60 -2.06 -18.22 -19.93
C THR A 60 -3.38 -17.46 -20.05
N SER A 61 -4.50 -18.09 -19.73
CA SER A 61 -5.81 -17.41 -19.69
C SER A 61 -5.81 -16.19 -18.77
N ASP A 62 -5.14 -16.29 -17.63
CA ASP A 62 -5.08 -15.19 -16.65
C ASP A 62 -4.33 -13.97 -17.20
N MET A 63 -3.33 -14.19 -18.07
CA MET A 63 -2.63 -13.12 -18.77
C MET A 63 -3.52 -12.47 -19.85
N GLU A 64 -4.29 -13.28 -20.59
CA GLU A 64 -5.23 -12.77 -21.59
C GLU A 64 -6.36 -11.95 -20.93
N ASP A 65 -6.91 -12.43 -19.82
CA ASP A 65 -7.91 -11.70 -19.03
C ASP A 65 -7.35 -10.39 -18.48
N LEU A 66 -6.10 -10.41 -18.01
CA LEU A 66 -5.39 -9.22 -17.54
C LEU A 66 -5.21 -8.20 -18.68
N GLU A 67 -4.73 -8.63 -19.84
CA GLU A 67 -4.54 -7.78 -21.02
C GLU A 67 -5.86 -7.16 -21.48
N ASN A 68 -6.90 -7.97 -21.61
CA ASN A 68 -8.23 -7.51 -22.02
C ASN A 68 -8.81 -6.48 -21.05
N ALA A 69 -8.70 -6.70 -19.73
CA ALA A 69 -9.18 -5.74 -18.74
C ALA A 69 -8.42 -4.40 -18.84
N ILE A 70 -7.09 -4.44 -18.98
CA ILE A 70 -6.26 -3.25 -19.15
C ILE A 70 -6.64 -2.50 -20.44
N PHE A 71 -6.81 -3.22 -21.54
CA PHE A 71 -7.20 -2.66 -22.84
C PHE A 71 -8.56 -1.94 -22.77
N LEU A 72 -9.50 -2.47 -21.98
CA LEU A 72 -10.84 -1.91 -21.80
C LEU A 72 -10.95 -0.84 -20.70
N ASP A 73 -9.83 -0.37 -20.13
CA ASP A 73 -9.78 0.54 -18.96
C ASP A 73 -10.58 0.00 -17.76
N GLN A 74 -10.55 -1.31 -17.55
CA GLN A 74 -11.19 -1.97 -16.41
C GLN A 74 -10.16 -2.45 -15.40
N VAL A 75 -10.50 -2.41 -14.12
CA VAL A 75 -9.66 -2.99 -13.06
C VAL A 75 -9.68 -4.52 -13.24
N PRO A 76 -8.54 -5.17 -13.49
CA PRO A 76 -8.44 -6.61 -13.62
C PRO A 76 -9.07 -7.34 -12.41
N PRO A 77 -9.86 -8.41 -12.61
CA PRO A 77 -10.52 -9.13 -11.54
C PRO A 77 -9.56 -9.61 -10.44
N VAL A 78 -8.36 -10.07 -10.83
CA VAL A 78 -7.31 -10.51 -9.90
C VAL A 78 -6.84 -9.40 -8.96
N TRP A 79 -6.85 -8.15 -9.40
CA TRP A 79 -6.54 -6.99 -8.54
C TRP A 79 -7.75 -6.60 -7.70
N ALA A 80 -8.94 -6.60 -8.31
CA ALA A 80 -10.19 -6.22 -7.66
C ALA A 80 -10.52 -7.08 -6.43
N GLN A 81 -10.18 -8.37 -6.44
CA GLN A 81 -10.39 -9.29 -5.31
C GLN A 81 -9.70 -8.85 -4.00
N ARG A 82 -8.62 -8.06 -4.10
CA ARG A 82 -7.86 -7.56 -2.96
C ARG A 82 -7.91 -6.03 -2.84
N ALA A 83 -8.50 -5.38 -3.83
CA ALA A 83 -8.75 -3.95 -3.83
C ALA A 83 -9.95 -3.60 -2.95
N TYR A 84 -10.11 -2.30 -2.75
CA TYR A 84 -11.34 -1.73 -2.23
C TYR A 84 -12.38 -1.66 -3.36
N PRO A 85 -13.69 -1.79 -3.05
CA PRO A 85 -14.74 -1.62 -4.04
C PRO A 85 -14.67 -0.26 -4.73
N SER A 86 -14.79 -0.23 -6.06
CA SER A 86 -14.76 1.00 -6.85
C SER A 86 -15.53 0.82 -8.15
N LEU A 87 -16.06 1.93 -8.67
CA LEU A 87 -16.68 2.02 -10.00
C LEU A 87 -15.81 2.80 -10.99
N LEU A 88 -14.59 3.15 -10.59
CA LEU A 88 -13.65 3.90 -11.43
C LEU A 88 -13.06 3.00 -12.52
N GLY A 89 -12.87 3.57 -13.71
CA GLY A 89 -12.02 2.98 -14.74
C GLY A 89 -10.58 2.86 -14.27
N LEU A 90 -9.82 1.95 -14.88
CA LEU A 90 -8.48 1.54 -14.42
C LEU A 90 -7.55 2.74 -14.20
N THR A 91 -7.54 3.69 -15.14
CA THR A 91 -6.68 4.87 -15.06
C THR A 91 -6.99 5.71 -13.82
N ALA A 92 -8.27 6.00 -13.57
CA ALA A 92 -8.69 6.77 -12.40
C ALA A 92 -8.52 5.97 -11.09
N TRP A 93 -8.80 4.67 -11.13
CA TRP A 93 -8.60 3.77 -10.01
C TRP A 93 -7.13 3.69 -9.60
N PHE A 94 -6.20 3.64 -10.55
CA PHE A 94 -4.77 3.60 -10.28
C PHE A 94 -4.26 4.90 -9.64
N VAL A 95 -4.79 6.05 -10.04
CA VAL A 95 -4.50 7.34 -9.38
C VAL A 95 -5.00 7.33 -7.94
N ASP A 96 -6.21 6.83 -7.71
CA ASP A 96 -6.78 6.70 -6.36
C ASP A 96 -5.96 5.72 -5.48
N LEU A 97 -5.47 4.63 -6.06
CA LEU A 97 -4.59 3.67 -5.36
C LEU A 97 -3.32 4.37 -4.87
N LEU A 98 -2.64 5.13 -5.74
CA LEU A 98 -1.43 5.86 -5.37
C LEU A 98 -1.69 6.90 -4.28
N LEU A 99 -2.83 7.58 -4.35
CA LEU A 99 -3.24 8.55 -3.32
C LEU A 99 -3.41 7.87 -1.96
N ARG A 100 -4.11 6.74 -1.91
CA ARG A 100 -4.33 5.97 -0.67
C ARG A 100 -3.01 5.46 -0.07
N ILE A 101 -2.10 4.97 -0.90
CA ILE A 101 -0.79 4.52 -0.42
C ILE A 101 -0.04 5.70 0.22
N ARG A 102 -0.03 6.87 -0.43
CA ARG A 102 0.61 8.08 0.12
C ARG A 102 -0.02 8.54 1.45
N GLU A 103 -1.33 8.43 1.58
CA GLU A 103 -2.04 8.75 2.84
C GLU A 103 -1.63 7.79 3.95
N LEU A 104 -1.54 6.49 3.66
CA LEU A 104 -1.05 5.47 4.59
C LEU A 104 0.42 5.68 4.97
N GLU A 105 1.28 6.05 4.02
CA GLU A 105 2.68 6.45 4.31
C GLU A 105 2.72 7.61 5.29
N THR A 106 1.93 8.66 5.03
CA THR A 106 1.84 9.83 5.91
C THR A 106 1.41 9.41 7.32
N TRP A 107 0.35 8.61 7.44
CA TRP A 107 -0.14 8.13 8.73
C TRP A 107 0.87 7.26 9.46
N SER A 108 1.56 6.38 8.73
CA SER A 108 2.61 5.52 9.29
C SER A 108 3.73 6.34 9.94
N THR A 109 4.11 7.47 9.33
CA THR A 109 5.10 8.39 9.92
C THR A 109 4.54 9.21 11.08
N ASP A 110 3.27 9.60 11.04
CA ASP A 110 2.64 10.40 12.10
C ASP A 110 2.40 9.60 13.39
N PHE A 111 2.18 8.28 13.31
CA PHE A 111 2.16 7.42 14.50
C PHE A 111 3.46 7.55 15.31
N VAL A 112 4.60 7.77 14.62
CA VAL A 112 5.93 8.00 15.21
C VAL A 112 6.07 9.42 15.79
N ARG A 113 5.39 10.43 15.24
CA ARG A 113 5.57 11.84 15.67
C ARG A 113 4.83 12.21 16.94
N ARG A 114 3.69 11.56 17.24
CA ARG A 114 2.97 11.76 18.52
C ARG A 114 3.86 11.41 19.74
N HIS A 115 4.93 10.67 19.50
CA HIS A 115 5.97 10.35 20.47
C HIS A 115 6.87 11.53 20.86
N GLN A 116 7.36 12.29 19.87
CA GLN A 116 8.33 13.37 20.14
C GLN A 116 7.71 14.49 20.99
N LYS A 117 6.41 14.78 20.79
CA LYS A 117 5.71 15.78 21.60
C LYS A 117 5.47 15.32 23.05
N LYS A 118 5.18 14.04 23.31
CA LYS A 118 5.02 13.53 24.69
C LYS A 118 6.34 13.49 25.47
N ASN A 119 7.47 13.16 24.82
CA ASN A 119 8.78 13.15 25.48
C ASN A 119 9.35 14.56 25.76
N GLN A 120 9.03 15.58 24.94
CA GLN A 120 9.46 16.96 25.25
C GLN A 120 8.61 17.61 26.36
N SER A 121 7.33 17.26 26.50
CA SER A 121 6.47 17.83 27.55
C SER A 121 6.78 17.28 28.96
N THR A 122 7.43 16.11 29.06
CA THR A 122 7.76 15.46 30.33
C THR A 122 9.12 15.89 30.90
N GLU A 123 10.00 16.52 30.11
CA GLU A 123 11.29 17.05 30.60
C GLU A 123 11.19 18.42 31.29
N ILE A 124 10.06 19.12 31.18
CA ILE A 124 9.88 20.49 31.71
C ILE A 124 9.50 20.49 33.22
N ILE A 125 9.15 19.33 33.79
CA ILE A 125 8.80 19.21 35.22
C ILE A 125 9.88 18.40 35.96
N LYS A 126 11.11 18.92 35.99
CA LYS A 126 12.06 18.61 37.07
C LYS A 126 12.06 19.79 38.03
N TRP A 127 11.24 19.73 39.08
CA TRP A 127 11.36 20.65 40.21
C TRP A 127 12.77 20.48 40.83
N PRO A 128 13.53 21.55 41.06
CA PRO A 128 14.77 21.42 41.80
C PRO A 128 14.43 20.98 43.23
N ASN A 129 15.08 19.92 43.70
CA ASN A 129 15.02 19.47 45.09
C ASN A 129 15.52 20.59 46.01
N ILE A 130 14.60 21.37 46.59
CA ILE A 130 14.72 22.09 47.88
C ILE A 130 13.35 22.13 48.53
#